data_AF-A0A235IBN1-F1
#
_entry.id   AF-A0A235IBN1-F1
#
_cell.length_a   1.000
_cell.length_b   1.000
_cell.length_c   1.000
_cell.angle_alpha   90.00
_cell.angle_beta   90.00
_cell.angle_gamma   90.00
#
_symmetry.space_group_name_H-M   'P 1'
#
loop_
_entity.id
_entity.type
_entity.pdbx_description
1 polymer ?
#
loop_
_entity_poly.entity_id
_entity_poly.type
_entity_poly.pdbx_seq_one_letter_code
_entity_poly.pdbx_strand_id
1 'polypeptide(L)' 'MTDEVIRQALNSPIVDFEDAVTSAAALTAGLEIIVTRNTPDFVASLVPAMLPDEFLTKLSE' A
#
# COMPACT_ATOMS: atom_id res chain seq x y z
N MET A 1 13.34 3.31 3.63
CA MET A 1 13.10 2.00 4.26
C MET A 1 13.70 2.02 5.66
N THR A 2 12.87 1.88 6.70
CA THR A 2 13.31 1.80 8.11
C THR A 2 13.17 0.37 8.63
N ASP A 3 13.86 0.03 9.73
CA ASP A 3 13.73 -1.27 10.41
C ASP A 3 12.27 -1.55 10.81
N GLU A 4 11.55 -0.51 11.26
CA GLU A 4 10.13 -0.61 11.62
C GLU A 4 9.27 -1.09 10.46
N VAL A 5 9.44 -0.52 9.26
CA VAL A 5 8.69 -0.95 8.07
C VAL A 5 8.99 -2.41 7.72
N ILE A 6 10.25 -2.86 7.84
CA ILE A 6 10.61 -4.27 7.62
C ILE A 6 9.92 -5.18 8.63
N ARG A 7 9.95 -4.83 9.92
CA ARG A 7 9.32 -5.63 10.97
C ARG A 7 7.81 -5.73 10.79
N GLN A 8 7.16 -4.64 10.38
CA GLN A 8 5.73 -4.65 10.07
C GLN A 8 5.44 -5.54 8.85
N ALA A 9 6.22 -5.40 7.77
CA ALA A 9 6.07 -6.21 6.57
C ALA A 9 6.25 -7.71 6.83
N LEU A 10 7.21 -8.10 7.67
CA LEU A 10 7.43 -9.51 8.06
C LEU A 10 6.27 -10.11 8.86
N ASN A 11 5.44 -9.28 9.50
CA ASN A 11 4.25 -9.71 10.23
C ASN A 11 2.95 -9.50 9.41
N SER A 12 3.07 -9.07 8.15
CA SER A 12 1.93 -8.78 7.28
C SER A 12 1.24 -10.07 6.80
N PRO A 13 -0.10 -10.06 6.64
CA PRO A 13 -0.82 -11.12 5.93
C PRO A 13 -0.60 -11.11 4.41
N ILE A 14 0.00 -10.04 3.86
CA ILE A 14 0.36 -9.96 2.43
C ILE A 14 1.53 -10.92 2.17
N VAL A 15 1.33 -11.86 1.24
CA VAL A 15 2.29 -12.94 0.95
C VAL A 15 3.52 -12.43 0.21
N ASP A 16 3.32 -11.52 -0.74
CA ASP A 16 4.44 -10.89 -1.43
C ASP A 16 5.12 -9.88 -0.51
N PHE A 17 6.42 -10.06 -0.30
CA PHE A 17 7.18 -9.22 0.59
C PHE A 17 7.33 -7.79 0.07
N GLU A 18 7.39 -7.59 -1.26
CA GLU A 18 7.43 -6.24 -1.84
C GLU A 18 6.15 -5.45 -1.51
N ASP A 19 5.00 -6.09 -1.67
CA ASP A 19 3.70 -5.47 -1.38
C ASP A 19 3.50 -5.25 0.11
N ALA A 20 3.96 -6.18 0.95
CA ALA A 20 3.95 -6.03 2.41
C ALA A 20 4.80 -4.82 2.85
N VAL A 21 6.00 -4.66 2.29
CA VAL A 21 6.88 -3.51 2.57
C VAL A 21 6.25 -2.21 2.07
N THR A 22 5.65 -2.22 0.89
CA THR A 22 4.98 -1.05 0.31
C THR A 22 3.79 -0.62 1.18
N SER A 23 2.97 -1.58 1.61
CA SER A 23 1.84 -1.34 2.52
C SER A 23 2.29 -0.76 3.87
N ALA A 24 3.30 -1.38 4.50
CA ALA A 24 3.83 -0.91 5.78
C ALA A 24 4.50 0.47 5.67
N ALA A 25 5.18 0.74 4.55
CA ALA A 25 5.78 2.04 4.28
C ALA A 25 4.70 3.13 4.14
N ALA A 26 3.64 2.86 3.38
CA ALA A 26 2.53 3.78 3.21
C ALA A 26 1.85 4.09 4.55
N LEU A 27 1.60 3.07 5.37
CA LEU A 27 1.02 3.22 6.69
C LEU A 27 1.91 4.08 7.61
N THR A 28 3.20 3.77 7.67
CA THR A 28 4.18 4.50 8.51
C THR A 28 4.33 5.96 8.08
N ALA A 29 4.22 6.22 6.77
CA ALA A 29 4.27 7.58 6.23
C ALA A 29 2.94 8.34 6.38
N GLY A 30 1.88 7.72 6.92
CA GLY A 30 0.57 8.34 7.09
C GLY A 30 -0.14 8.62 5.77
N LEU A 31 0.13 7.82 4.73
CA LEU A 31 -0.51 7.98 3.43
C LEU A 31 -1.94 7.44 3.45
N GLU A 32 -2.82 8.12 2.72
CA GLU A 32 -4.24 7.76 2.64
C GLU A 32 -4.53 6.69 1.59
N ILE A 33 -3.65 6.52 0.59
CA ILE A 33 -3.91 5.63 -0.54
C ILE A 33 -2.62 5.13 -1.19
N ILE A 34 -2.64 3.88 -1.65
CA ILE A 34 -1.63 3.29 -2.54
C ILE A 34 -2.19 3.30 -3.97
N VAL A 35 -1.46 3.88 -4.91
CA VAL A 35 -1.84 3.85 -6.33
C VAL A 35 -1.07 2.72 -7.01
N THR A 36 -1.78 1.73 -7.52
CA THR A 36 -1.19 0.52 -8.13
C THR A 36 -2.07 0.00 -9.26
N ARG A 37 -1.47 -0.72 -10.22
CA ARG A 37 -2.22 -1.43 -11.27
C ARG A 37 -2.75 -2.79 -10.81
N ASN A 38 -2.38 -3.25 -9.61
CA ASN A 38 -2.80 -4.54 -9.07
C ASN A 38 -3.39 -4.40 -7.66
N THR A 39 -4.60 -3.85 -7.56
CA THR A 39 -5.30 -3.70 -6.27
C THR A 39 -5.57 -5.02 -5.53
N PRO A 40 -5.78 -6.19 -6.20
CA PRO A 40 -5.92 -7.48 -5.52
C PRO A 40 -4.78 -7.86 -4.56
N ASP A 41 -3.54 -7.45 -4.82
CA ASP A 41 -2.40 -7.80 -3.95
C ASP A 41 -2.41 -7.03 -2.62
N PHE A 42 -3.14 -5.92 -2.57
CA PHE A 42 -3.22 -5.03 -1.42
C PHE A 42 -4.52 -5.21 -0.62
N VAL A 43 -5.32 -6.23 -0.87
CA VAL A 43 -6.61 -6.45 -0.15
C VAL A 43 -6.45 -6.58 1.36
N ALA A 44 -5.28 -7.05 1.83
CA ALA A 44 -4.97 -7.19 3.24
C ALA A 44 -4.17 -5.98 3.80
N SER A 45 -3.94 -4.96 2.99
CA SER A 45 -3.30 -3.71 3.40
C SER A 45 -4.23 -2.87 4.28
N LEU A 46 -3.67 -2.21 5.29
CA LEU A 46 -4.41 -1.22 6.09
C LEU A 46 -4.56 0.13 5.37
N VAL A 47 -3.71 0.40 4.38
CA VAL A 47 -3.85 1.54 3.46
C VAL A 47 -4.57 1.06 2.21
N PRO A 48 -5.70 1.65 1.81
CA PRO A 48 -6.46 1.20 0.66
C PRO A 48 -5.65 1.39 -0.63
N ALA A 49 -5.89 0.51 -1.61
CA ALA A 49 -5.29 0.59 -2.93
C ALA A 49 -6.31 1.01 -3.99
N MET A 50 -5.85 1.75 -5.01
CA MET A 50 -6.66 2.30 -6.10
C MET A 50 -5.92 2.25 -7.43
N LEU A 51 -6.66 2.15 -8.54
CA LEU A 51 -6.08 2.21 -9.88
C LEU A 51 -5.63 3.64 -10.24
N PRO A 52 -4.59 3.81 -11.08
CA PRO A 52 -4.16 5.13 -11.53
C PRO A 52 -5.29 5.97 -12.15
N ASP A 53 -6.13 5.36 -12.99
CA ASP A 53 -7.22 6.08 -13.68
C ASP A 53 -8.30 6.57 -12.70
N GLU A 54 -8.59 5.79 -11.66
CA GLU A 54 -9.51 6.18 -10.58
C GLU A 54 -8.95 7.36 -9.78
N PHE A 55 -7.64 7.35 -9.50
CA PHE A 55 -6.96 8.43 -8.79
C PHE A 55 -6.94 9.73 -9.62
N LEU A 56 -6.64 9.65 -10.91
CA LEU A 56 -6.65 10.81 -11.82
C LEU A 56 -8.04 11.42 -11.96
N THR A 57 -9.09 10.58 -11.95
CA THR A 57 -10.48 11.05 -11.98
C THR A 57 -10.77 11.93 -10.76
N LYS A 58 -10.33 11.52 -9.56
CA LYS A 58 -10.50 12.30 -8.31
C LYS A 58 -9.70 13.61 -8.27
N LEU A 59 -8.57 13.69 -8.97
CA LEU A 59 -7.77 14.94 -9.03
C LEU A 59 -8.35 16.00 -9.97
N SER A 60 -9.27 15.59 -10.84
CA SER A 60 -9.89 16.47 -11.83
C SER A 60 -11.22 17.06 -11.34
N GLU A 61 -11.63 16.72 -10.12
CA GLU A 61 -12.76 17.30 -9.38
C GLU A 61 -12.33 18.52 -8.56
#